data_AF-A0A7C7TD09-F1
#
_entry.id   AF-A0A7C7TD09-F1
#
_cell.length_a   1.000
_cell.length_b   1.000
_cell.length_c   1.000
_cell.angle_alpha   90.00
_cell.angle_beta   90.00
_cell.angle_gamma   90.00
#
_symmetry.space_group_name_H-M   'P 1'
#
loop_
_entity.id
_entity.type
_entity.pdbx_description
1 polymer ?
#
loop_
_entity_poly.entity_id
_entity_poly.type
_entity_poly.pdbx_seq_one_letter_code
_entity_poly.pdbx_strand_id
1 'polypeptide(L)'
;MRPIGAVQRWRWTRRPDSASDSGPSTVASTSEPTPLRGSLFRGARFRFGRVGRRTAISVVLLAAAALAAASLLPIRRYVDQGKSIDRAEQELSALQEQRERLKFLIERAQDPKIIEREARRQLLLVQPGDEIFLFVVPADIIKLPSGWHLPGVQHLVAGDS
;
A
#
# COMPACT_ATOMS: atom_id res chain seq x y z
N MET A 1 28.46 17.88 -9.35
CA MET A 1 27.79 16.58 -9.17
C MET A 1 27.28 16.50 -7.73
N ARG A 2 25.95 16.43 -7.53
CA ARG A 2 25.33 16.31 -6.20
C ARG A 2 24.87 14.86 -6.01
N PRO A 3 25.27 14.13 -4.96
CA PRO A 3 24.74 12.79 -4.71
C PRO A 3 23.30 12.90 -4.19
N ILE A 4 22.37 12.32 -4.95
CA ILE A 4 20.94 12.27 -4.66
C ILE A 4 20.68 11.15 -3.65
N GLY A 5 20.06 11.52 -2.53
CA GLY A 5 19.05 10.75 -1.82
C GLY A 5 19.40 9.33 -1.40
N ALA A 6 19.86 9.18 -0.16
CA ALA A 6 19.89 7.90 0.55
C ALA A 6 18.48 7.29 0.60
N VAL A 7 18.30 6.15 -0.06
CA VAL A 7 17.08 5.35 -0.01
C VAL A 7 16.93 4.77 1.41
N GLN A 8 15.88 5.20 2.10
CA GLN A 8 15.48 4.68 3.42
C GLN A 8 15.09 3.20 3.27
N ARG A 9 16.03 2.31 3.57
CA ARG A 9 15.85 0.86 3.60
C ARG A 9 15.02 0.48 4.82
N TRP A 10 13.77 0.11 4.59
CA TRP A 10 12.85 -0.30 5.66
C TRP A 10 13.42 -1.53 6.39
N ARG A 11 13.60 -1.36 7.71
CA ARG A 11 14.25 -2.31 8.63
C ARG A 11 13.16 -3.14 9.29
N TRP A 12 13.00 -4.40 8.87
CA TRP A 12 12.22 -5.40 9.59
C TRP A 12 12.77 -5.54 11.01
N THR A 13 12.01 -5.13 12.03
CA THR A 13 12.37 -5.32 13.43
C THR A 13 11.86 -6.66 13.95
N ARG A 14 12.83 -7.52 14.27
CA ARG A 14 12.86 -8.60 15.29
C ARG A 14 11.55 -9.25 15.76
N ARG A 15 11.48 -10.56 15.46
CA ARG A 15 10.81 -11.61 16.23
C ARG A 15 11.49 -11.76 17.60
N PRO A 16 10.78 -11.78 18.74
CA PRO A 16 11.39 -12.12 20.01
C PRO A 16 11.51 -13.64 20.14
N ASP A 17 12.70 -14.07 20.55
CA ASP A 17 13.07 -15.45 20.83
C ASP A 17 12.35 -15.95 22.09
N SER A 18 11.61 -17.05 21.95
CA SER A 18 11.08 -17.80 23.09
C SER A 18 12.22 -18.62 23.71
N ALA A 19 12.98 -18.00 24.61
CA ALA A 19 13.94 -18.71 25.43
C ALA A 19 13.20 -19.62 26.43
N SER A 20 13.46 -20.91 26.28
CA SER A 20 13.26 -21.92 27.31
C SER A 20 14.13 -21.59 28.52
N ASP A 21 13.51 -21.43 29.70
CA ASP A 21 14.22 -21.58 30.96
C ASP A 21 13.49 -22.59 31.83
N SER A 22 14.24 -23.60 32.23
CA SER A 22 13.81 -24.74 33.04
C SER A 22 14.82 -24.87 34.18
N GLY A 23 14.37 -24.64 35.41
CA GLY A 23 15.17 -24.85 36.62
C GLY A 23 14.28 -24.89 37.87
N PRO A 24 14.47 -25.86 38.80
CA PRO A 24 13.45 -26.26 39.75
C PRO A 24 13.56 -25.49 41.09
N SER A 25 12.42 -25.13 41.68
CA SER A 25 12.36 -24.72 43.07
C SER A 25 11.40 -25.63 43.84
N THR A 26 12.03 -26.53 44.59
CA THR A 26 11.44 -27.39 45.61
C THR A 26 11.39 -26.61 46.92
N VAL A 27 10.21 -26.26 47.43
CA VAL A 27 9.92 -26.40 48.88
C VAL A 27 8.40 -26.52 49.08
N ALA A 28 8.00 -27.59 49.76
CA ALA A 28 6.64 -27.90 50.13
C ALA A 28 6.11 -26.98 51.25
N SER A 29 4.84 -26.60 51.16
CA SER A 29 4.01 -26.28 52.32
C SER A 29 2.57 -26.77 52.09
N THR A 30 2.33 -27.97 52.62
CA THR A 30 1.18 -28.46 53.37
C THR A 30 -0.17 -27.74 53.30
N SER A 31 -1.19 -28.58 53.06
CA SER A 31 -2.65 -28.47 53.37
C SER A 31 -3.43 -27.40 52.60
N GLU A 32 -4.50 -27.67 51.86
CA GLU A 32 -5.54 -28.69 52.00
C GLU A 32 -6.09 -29.14 50.62
N PRO A 33 -6.65 -30.36 50.52
CA PRO A 33 -7.32 -30.81 49.30
C PRO A 33 -8.65 -30.04 49.16
N THR A 34 -8.65 -28.98 48.35
CA THR A 34 -9.90 -28.38 47.88
C THR A 34 -10.59 -29.44 47.03
N PRO A 35 -11.77 -29.97 47.44
CA PRO A 35 -12.43 -31.00 46.68
C PRO A 35 -12.78 -30.43 45.32
N LEU A 36 -12.39 -31.18 44.29
CA LEU A 36 -12.87 -31.03 42.92
C LEU A 36 -14.38 -30.75 42.99
N ARG A 37 -14.73 -29.51 42.69
CA ARG A 37 -16.12 -29.08 42.54
C ARG A 37 -16.66 -29.92 41.39
N GLY A 38 -17.30 -31.02 41.76
CA GLY A 38 -18.06 -31.85 40.85
C GLY A 38 -19.01 -30.91 40.15
N SER A 39 -18.75 -30.68 38.86
CA SER A 39 -19.76 -30.18 37.96
C SER A 39 -20.90 -31.17 38.07
N LEU A 40 -21.92 -30.76 38.83
CA LEU A 40 -23.21 -31.37 38.84
C LEU A 40 -23.72 -31.25 37.40
N PHE A 41 -23.39 -32.23 36.57
CA PHE A 41 -24.33 -32.74 35.59
C PHE A 41 -25.50 -33.32 36.39
N ARG A 42 -26.26 -32.41 37.00
CA ARG A 42 -27.61 -32.66 37.48
C ARG A 42 -28.39 -32.80 36.19
N GLY A 43 -28.29 -34.00 35.60
CA GLY A 43 -29.23 -34.48 34.63
C GLY A 43 -30.58 -34.38 35.29
N ALA A 44 -31.26 -33.25 35.05
CA ALA A 44 -32.65 -33.10 35.37
C ALA A 44 -33.34 -34.13 34.48
N ARG A 45 -33.51 -35.34 35.03
CA ARG A 45 -34.37 -36.38 34.49
C ARG A 45 -35.79 -35.88 34.67
N PHE A 46 -36.14 -34.86 33.88
CA PHE A 46 -37.50 -34.39 33.73
C PHE A 46 -38.26 -35.53 33.08
N ARG A 47 -38.88 -36.35 33.92
CA ARG A 47 -39.88 -37.33 33.54
C ARG A 47 -41.15 -36.58 33.15
N PHE A 48 -41.08 -35.77 32.11
CA PHE A 48 -42.30 -35.36 31.46
C PHE A 48 -42.76 -36.54 30.60
N GLY A 49 -43.98 -37.00 30.86
CA GLY A 49 -44.65 -37.98 30.00
C GLY A 49 -44.82 -37.46 28.57
N ARG A 50 -45.71 -38.10 27.79
CA ARG A 50 -45.97 -37.78 26.36
C ARG A 50 -46.05 -36.26 26.03
N VAL A 51 -46.46 -35.42 26.97
CA VAL A 51 -46.53 -33.95 26.84
C VAL A 51 -45.16 -33.26 26.79
N GLY A 52 -44.18 -33.65 27.62
CA GLY A 52 -42.86 -33.00 27.55
C GLY A 52 -41.97 -33.56 26.45
N ARG A 53 -42.32 -34.71 25.86
CA ARG A 53 -41.72 -35.11 24.59
C ARG A 53 -42.12 -34.15 23.48
N ARG A 54 -43.36 -33.64 23.47
CA ARG A 54 -43.81 -32.63 22.48
C ARG A 54 -43.10 -31.29 22.69
N THR A 55 -42.95 -30.83 23.94
CA THR A 55 -42.21 -29.58 24.21
C THR A 55 -40.71 -29.71 23.96
N ALA A 56 -40.12 -30.88 24.23
CA ALA A 56 -38.73 -31.14 23.87
C ALA A 56 -38.54 -31.15 22.34
N ILE A 57 -39.46 -31.78 21.60
CA ILE A 57 -39.43 -31.77 20.13
C ILE A 57 -39.58 -30.35 19.58
N SER A 58 -40.50 -29.53 20.14
CA SER A 58 -40.67 -28.15 19.68
C SER A 58 -39.43 -27.30 19.97
N VAL A 59 -38.80 -27.46 21.14
CA VAL A 59 -37.55 -26.74 21.47
C VAL A 59 -36.41 -27.15 20.54
N VAL A 60 -36.28 -28.46 20.25
CA VAL A 60 -35.25 -28.96 19.32
C VAL A 60 -35.51 -28.46 17.89
N LEU A 61 -36.77 -28.45 17.43
CA LEU A 61 -37.14 -27.89 16.13
C LEU A 61 -36.86 -26.39 16.05
N LEU A 62 -37.16 -25.64 17.10
CA LEU A 62 -36.89 -24.20 17.15
C LEU A 62 -35.38 -23.91 17.11
N ALA A 63 -34.59 -24.69 17.86
CA ALA A 63 -33.14 -24.61 17.86
C ALA A 63 -32.54 -24.99 16.49
N ALA A 64 -33.06 -26.03 15.84
CA ALA A 64 -32.65 -26.44 14.50
C ALA A 64 -33.02 -25.37 13.45
N ALA A 65 -34.21 -24.77 13.54
CA ALA A 65 -34.62 -23.67 12.67
C ALA A 65 -33.75 -22.42 12.87
N ALA A 66 -33.40 -22.09 14.12
CA ALA A 66 -32.50 -20.98 14.43
C ALA A 66 -31.07 -21.23 13.89
N LEU A 67 -30.55 -22.45 14.03
CA LEU A 67 -29.27 -22.87 13.44
C LEU A 67 -29.30 -22.81 11.91
N ALA A 68 -30.37 -23.28 11.27
CA ALA A 68 -30.54 -23.21 9.82
C ALA A 68 -30.60 -21.75 9.33
N ALA A 69 -31.34 -20.88 10.03
CA ALA A 69 -31.39 -19.45 9.73
C ALA A 69 -30.02 -18.77 9.92
N ALA A 70 -29.32 -19.08 11.02
CA ALA A 70 -27.97 -18.57 11.28
C ALA A 70 -26.94 -19.05 10.24
N SER A 71 -27.12 -20.27 9.70
CA SER A 71 -26.28 -20.82 8.64
C SER A 71 -26.62 -20.28 7.24
N LEU A 72 -27.81 -19.69 7.06
CA LEU A 72 -28.21 -19.06 5.79
C LEU A 72 -27.77 -17.58 5.72
N LEU A 73 -27.58 -16.93 6.87
CA LEU A 73 -27.11 -15.55 7.00
C LEU A 73 -25.63 -15.26 6.64
N PRO A 74 -24.64 -16.18 6.65
CA PRO A 74 -23.25 -15.83 6.40
C PRO A 74 -22.95 -15.66 4.89
N ILE A 75 -23.86 -16.07 4.01
CA ILE A 75 -23.66 -16.00 2.55
C ILE A 75 -23.51 -14.56 2.06
N ARG A 76 -24.14 -13.59 2.75
CA ARG A 76 -24.02 -12.17 2.36
C ARG A 76 -22.66 -11.56 2.66
N ARG A 77 -21.90 -12.06 3.65
CA ARG A 77 -20.60 -11.48 4.02
C ARG A 77 -19.44 -11.92 3.12
N TYR A 78 -19.60 -13.00 2.36
CA TYR A 78 -18.58 -13.46 1.40
C TYR A 78 -18.60 -12.67 0.07
N VAL A 79 -19.76 -12.14 -0.32
CA VAL A 79 -19.91 -11.40 -1.58
C VAL A 79 -19.21 -10.03 -1.53
N ASP A 80 -19.16 -9.38 -0.37
CA ASP A 80 -18.49 -8.08 -0.22
C ASP A 80 -16.96 -8.21 -0.11
N GLN A 81 -16.44 -9.36 0.35
CA GLN A 81 -15.00 -9.62 0.38
C GLN A 81 -14.43 -9.87 -1.02
N GLY A 82 -15.15 -10.62 -1.88
CA GLY A 82 -14.74 -10.85 -3.26
C GLY A 82 -14.53 -9.54 -4.04
N LYS A 83 -15.49 -8.62 -3.95
CA LYS A 83 -15.39 -7.30 -4.61
C LYS A 83 -14.19 -6.47 -4.14
N SER A 84 -13.76 -6.61 -2.89
CA SER A 84 -12.59 -5.90 -2.38
C SER A 84 -11.28 -6.49 -2.90
N ILE A 85 -11.23 -7.82 -3.07
CA ILE A 85 -10.10 -8.54 -3.65
C ILE A 85 -10.00 -8.23 -5.15
N ASP A 86 -11.11 -8.31 -5.88
CA ASP A 86 -11.15 -8.01 -7.32
C ASP A 86 -10.66 -6.58 -7.62
N ARG A 87 -11.06 -5.60 -6.79
CA ARG A 87 -10.58 -4.22 -6.91
C ARG A 87 -9.08 -4.10 -6.62
N ALA A 88 -8.59 -4.76 -5.57
CA ALA A 88 -7.17 -4.75 -5.23
C ALA A 88 -6.32 -5.39 -6.34
N GLU A 89 -6.79 -6.48 -6.96
CA GLU A 89 -6.13 -7.12 -8.10
C GLU A 89 -6.11 -6.22 -9.35
N GLN A 90 -7.21 -5.51 -9.62
CA GLN A 90 -7.27 -4.52 -10.70
C GLN A 90 -6.29 -3.36 -10.47
N GLU A 91 -6.23 -2.83 -9.25
CA GLU A 91 -5.27 -1.78 -8.91
C GLU A 91 -3.82 -2.26 -9.04
N LEU A 92 -3.54 -3.49 -8.60
CA LEU A 92 -2.20 -4.08 -8.67
C LEU A 92 -1.77 -4.28 -10.13
N SER A 93 -2.65 -4.82 -10.99
CA SER A 93 -2.35 -5.00 -12.41
C SER A 93 -2.12 -3.67 -13.13
N ALA A 94 -2.93 -2.65 -12.84
CA ALA A 94 -2.73 -1.30 -13.39
C ALA A 94 -1.39 -0.68 -12.95
N LEU A 95 -1.02 -0.85 -11.68
CA LEU A 95 0.27 -0.38 -11.15
C LEU A 95 1.47 -1.13 -11.77
N GLN A 96 1.33 -2.43 -12.02
CA GLN A 96 2.34 -3.22 -12.71
C GLN A 96 2.55 -2.74 -14.14
N GLU A 97 1.47 -2.52 -14.88
CA GLU A 97 1.54 -2.00 -16.26
C GLU A 97 2.21 -0.61 -16.29
N GLN A 98 1.84 0.28 -15.38
CA GLN A 98 2.49 1.59 -15.25
C GLN A 98 3.98 1.47 -14.94
N ARG A 99 4.36 0.55 -14.04
CA ARG A 99 5.76 0.30 -13.69
C ARG A 99 6.54 -0.19 -14.90
N GLU A 100 6.01 -1.12 -15.68
CA GLU A 100 6.66 -1.64 -16.88
C GLU A 100 6.81 -0.57 -17.95
N ARG A 101 5.76 0.22 -18.20
CA ARG A 101 5.81 1.36 -19.11
C ARG A 101 6.90 2.36 -18.68
N LEU A 102 6.97 2.69 -17.40
CA LEU A 102 7.96 3.65 -16.90
C LEU A 102 9.39 3.10 -17.00
N LYS A 103 9.60 1.81 -16.72
CA LYS A 103 10.90 1.15 -16.93
C LYS A 103 11.33 1.24 -18.39
N PHE A 104 10.43 0.94 -19.32
CA PHE A 104 10.72 1.03 -20.75
C PHE A 104 11.09 2.46 -21.17
N LEU A 105 10.39 3.47 -20.64
CA LEU A 105 10.72 4.87 -20.91
C LEU A 105 12.09 5.26 -20.35
N ILE A 106 12.42 4.80 -19.15
CA ILE A 106 13.74 5.05 -18.53
C ILE A 106 14.84 4.40 -19.37
N GLU A 107 14.68 3.14 -19.76
CA GLU A 107 15.65 2.42 -20.59
C GLU A 107 15.88 3.13 -21.93
N ARG A 108 14.78 3.56 -22.58
CA ARG A 108 14.86 4.35 -23.82
C ARG A 108 15.52 5.71 -23.62
N ALA A 109 15.26 6.38 -22.50
CA ALA A 109 15.85 7.68 -22.18
C ALA A 109 17.34 7.57 -21.81
N GLN A 110 17.80 6.40 -21.37
CA GLN A 110 19.21 6.12 -21.08
C GLN A 110 20.04 5.80 -22.32
N ASP A 111 19.40 5.61 -23.50
CA ASP A 111 20.12 5.39 -24.75
C ASP A 111 21.02 6.61 -25.05
N PRO A 112 22.36 6.43 -25.15
CA PRO A 112 23.29 7.53 -25.37
C PRO A 112 22.98 8.32 -26.65
N LYS A 113 22.41 7.69 -27.68
CA LYS A 113 22.02 8.39 -28.92
C LYS A 113 20.84 9.31 -28.72
N ILE A 114 19.91 8.95 -27.83
CA ILE A 114 18.76 9.79 -27.46
C ILE A 114 19.23 10.95 -26.61
N ILE A 115 20.12 10.70 -25.65
CA ILE A 115 20.72 11.74 -24.79
C ILE A 115 21.50 12.75 -25.64
N GLU A 116 22.39 12.31 -26.53
CA GLU A 116 23.17 13.22 -27.39
C GLU A 116 22.25 14.05 -28.30
N ARG A 117 21.21 13.43 -28.88
CA ARG A 117 20.23 14.14 -29.71
C ARG A 117 19.50 15.22 -28.93
N GLU A 118 19.03 14.90 -27.72
CA GLU A 118 18.29 15.85 -26.90
C GLU A 118 19.20 16.95 -26.36
N ALA A 119 20.44 16.62 -26.00
CA ALA A 119 21.46 17.59 -25.61
C ALA A 119 21.81 18.53 -26.78
N ARG A 120 21.92 18.02 -28.02
CA ARG A 120 22.12 18.87 -29.20
C ARG A 120 20.93 19.78 -29.45
N ARG A 121 19.71 19.29 -29.27
CA ARG A 121 18.48 20.05 -29.49
C ARG A 121 18.26 21.14 -28.43
N GLN A 122 18.39 20.80 -27.16
CA GLN A 122 18.02 21.67 -26.04
C GLN A 122 19.19 22.49 -25.50
N LEU A 123 20.40 21.94 -25.53
CA LEU A 123 21.59 22.53 -24.92
C LEU A 123 22.63 22.94 -25.95
N LEU A 124 22.30 22.85 -27.25
CA LEU A 124 23.21 23.15 -28.35
C LEU A 124 24.55 22.41 -28.23
N LEU A 125 24.51 21.16 -27.72
CA LEU A 125 25.71 20.33 -27.57
C LEU A 125 26.39 20.12 -28.93
N VAL A 126 27.68 20.46 -28.98
CA VAL A 126 28.56 20.34 -30.15
C VAL A 126 29.78 19.48 -29.86
N GLN A 127 30.29 18.81 -30.90
CA GLN A 127 31.52 18.03 -30.77
C GLN A 127 32.76 18.94 -30.89
N PRO A 128 33.93 18.50 -30.41
CA PRO A 128 35.17 19.26 -30.58
C PRO A 128 35.45 19.50 -32.07
N GLY A 129 35.46 20.78 -32.49
CA GLY A 129 35.67 21.19 -33.88
C GLY A 129 34.42 21.65 -34.62
N ASP A 130 33.22 21.50 -34.03
CA ASP A 130 31.98 22.05 -34.58
C ASP A 130 31.80 23.53 -34.16
N GLU A 131 31.31 24.37 -35.09
CA GLU A 131 31.00 25.79 -34.84
C GLU A 131 29.49 26.02 -34.66
N ILE A 132 29.09 26.72 -33.59
CA ILE A 132 27.69 27.11 -33.36
C ILE A 132 27.47 28.54 -33.84
N PHE A 133 26.48 28.73 -34.72
CA PHE A 133 26.01 30.06 -35.10
C PHE A 133 24.72 30.39 -34.33
N LEU A 134 24.82 31.31 -33.38
CA LEU A 134 23.69 31.89 -32.67
C LEU A 134 23.28 33.18 -33.39
N PHE A 135 22.07 33.21 -33.94
CA PHE A 135 21.50 34.43 -34.51
C PHE A 135 20.97 35.31 -33.40
N VAL A 136 21.76 36.33 -33.00
CA VAL A 136 21.27 37.40 -32.15
C VAL A 136 20.51 38.38 -33.03
N VAL A 137 19.19 38.48 -32.83
CA VAL A 137 18.39 39.50 -33.53
C VAL A 137 18.78 40.86 -32.95
N PRO A 138 19.25 41.81 -33.78
CA PRO A 138 19.62 43.13 -33.30
C PRO A 138 18.40 43.85 -32.75
N ALA A 139 18.61 44.54 -31.65
CA ALA A 139 17.55 45.00 -30.79
C ALA A 139 16.66 46.09 -31.42
N ASP A 140 17.20 46.81 -32.41
CA ASP A 140 16.50 47.82 -33.22
C ASP A 140 15.34 47.26 -34.06
N ILE A 141 15.32 45.95 -34.34
CA ILE A 141 14.26 45.31 -35.15
C ILE A 141 13.05 44.92 -34.27
N ILE A 142 13.25 44.75 -32.97
CA ILE A 142 12.18 44.34 -32.05
C ILE A 142 11.41 45.58 -31.59
N LYS A 143 10.35 45.92 -32.32
CA LYS A 143 9.39 46.96 -31.88
C LYS A 143 8.59 46.43 -30.69
N LEU A 144 9.08 46.63 -29.48
CA LEU A 144 8.29 46.38 -28.27
C LEU A 144 7.09 47.35 -28.26
N PRO A 145 5.88 46.88 -27.95
CA PRO A 145 4.75 47.76 -27.71
C PRO A 145 5.08 48.76 -26.59
N SER A 146 4.76 50.04 -26.80
CA SER A 146 5.10 51.15 -25.90
C SER A 146 4.54 51.04 -24.48
N GLY A 147 3.61 50.10 -24.23
CA GLY A 147 3.04 49.85 -22.90
C GLY A 147 3.81 48.82 -22.05
N TRP A 148 4.82 48.14 -22.60
CA TRP A 148 5.59 47.13 -21.86
C TRP A 148 6.88 47.72 -21.30
N HIS A 149 6.77 48.40 -20.16
CA HIS A 149 7.92 48.79 -19.35
C HIS A 149 8.40 47.59 -18.52
N LEU A 150 9.29 46.78 -19.10
CA LEU A 150 10.02 45.75 -18.37
C LEU A 150 11.37 46.34 -17.93
N PRO A 151 11.52 46.78 -16.66
CA PRO A 151 12.81 47.26 -16.15
C PRO A 151 13.82 46.11 -16.24
N GLY A 152 14.85 46.28 -17.06
CA GLY A 152 15.84 45.24 -17.35
C GLY A 152 16.04 44.95 -18.84
N VAL A 153 14.99 45.03 -19.66
CA VAL A 153 15.09 44.69 -21.09
C VAL A 153 15.82 45.77 -21.89
N GLN A 154 15.73 47.03 -21.46
CA GLN A 154 16.46 48.16 -22.08
C GLN A 154 17.98 47.92 -22.09
N HIS A 155 18.52 47.26 -21.07
CA HIS A 155 19.96 46.97 -20.95
C HIS A 155 20.42 45.83 -21.86
N LEU A 156 19.55 44.89 -22.21
CA LEU A 156 19.86 43.81 -23.15
C LEU A 156 19.80 44.26 -24.62
N VAL A 157 19.02 45.31 -24.88
CA VAL A 157 18.77 45.87 -26.21
C VAL A 157 19.82 46.92 -26.58
N ALA A 158 20.24 47.76 -25.63
CA ALA A 158 21.11 48.90 -25.92
C ALA A 158 22.60 48.58 -26.07
N GLY A 159 23.06 47.38 -25.71
CA GLY A 159 24.43 46.94 -25.97
C GLY A 159 25.55 47.78 -25.32
N ASP A 160 25.24 48.59 -24.29
CA ASP A 160 26.26 49.25 -23.47
C ASP A 160 26.68 48.33 -22.32
N SER A 161 27.99 48.03 -22.26
CA SER A 161 28.68 47.43 -21.11
C SER A 161 29.23 48.50 -20.18
#